data_AF-A0A7J9XL95-F1
#
_entry.id   AF-A0A7J9XL95-F1
#
_cell.length_a   1.000
_cell.length_b   1.000
_cell.length_c   1.000
_cell.angle_alpha   90.00
_cell.angle_beta   90.00
_cell.angle_gamma   90.00
#
_symmetry.space_group_name_H-M   'P 1'
#
loop_
_entity.id
_entity.type
_entity.pdbx_description
1 polymer ?
#
loop_
_entity_poly.entity_id
_entity_poly.type
_entity_poly.pdbx_seq_one_letter_code
_entity_poly.pdbx_strand_id
1 'polypeptide(L)'
;MHHALGNDPTHYRRTLPEIALDEEKGGDLRAIARWLSQPFTVLDVVADMPLPDDINPHDLVTVPRRGRRELAALIEHSLPAASLRALGWVRSRRTH
;
A
#
# COMPACT_ATOMS: atom_id res chain seq x y z
N MET A 1 0.98 31.35 -16.67
CA MET A 1 -0.12 30.42 -16.31
C MET A 1 0.21 29.81 -14.95
N HIS A 2 -0.05 30.54 -13.87
CA HIS A 2 0.26 30.15 -12.47
C HIS A 2 -1.00 30.39 -11.65
N HIS A 3 -1.83 29.37 -11.44
CA HIS A 3 -2.92 29.46 -10.46
C HIS A 3 -3.38 28.05 -10.01
N ALA A 4 -2.54 27.37 -9.24
CA ALA A 4 -2.91 26.13 -8.53
C ALA A 4 -2.14 25.97 -7.21
N LEU A 5 -1.94 27.07 -6.48
CA LEU A 5 -1.49 27.03 -5.07
C LEU A 5 -2.49 27.84 -4.24
N GLY A 6 -3.78 27.53 -4.42
CA GLY A 6 -4.79 27.91 -3.45
C GLY A 6 -4.56 27.05 -2.22
N ASN A 7 -4.02 27.66 -1.16
CA ASN A 7 -3.93 27.18 0.21
C ASN A 7 -4.56 25.80 0.42
N ASP A 8 -3.76 24.73 0.33
CA ASP A 8 -4.21 23.39 0.69
C ASP A 8 -4.32 23.35 2.22
N PRO A 9 -5.53 23.39 2.80
CA PRO A 9 -5.71 23.37 4.24
C PRO A 9 -5.58 21.94 4.80
N THR A 10 -5.21 20.97 3.96
CA THR A 10 -5.17 19.58 4.38
C THR A 10 -3.94 19.35 5.23
N HIS A 11 -4.18 19.14 6.53
CA HIS A 11 -3.18 18.78 7.53
C HIS A 11 -2.60 17.37 7.25
N TYR A 12 -1.93 17.16 6.11
CA TYR A 12 -1.23 15.90 5.79
C TYR A 12 -0.02 15.65 6.70
N ARG A 13 0.39 16.64 7.47
CA ARG A 13 1.49 16.52 8.43
C ARG A 13 0.96 16.07 9.79
N ARG A 14 0.54 14.81 9.88
CA ARG A 14 0.55 14.08 11.16
C ARG A 14 1.76 13.17 11.17
N THR A 15 2.58 13.31 12.21
CA THR A 15 3.61 12.32 12.52
C THR A 15 2.85 11.01 12.78
N LEU A 16 3.03 9.96 11.97
CA LEU A 16 2.36 8.67 12.17
C LEU A 16 2.39 8.12 13.61
N PRO A 17 3.42 8.34 14.45
CA PRO A 17 3.35 7.99 15.88
C PRO A 17 2.18 8.63 16.66
N GLU A 18 1.59 9.74 16.20
CA GLU A 18 0.43 10.39 16.82
C GLU A 18 -0.90 9.82 16.33
N ILE A 19 -0.90 9.02 15.26
CA ILE A 19 -2.01 8.12 14.98
C ILE A 19 -1.84 6.99 16.00
N ALA A 20 -2.27 7.25 17.24
CA ALA A 20 -2.87 6.19 18.03
C ALA A 20 -3.84 5.53 17.08
N LEU A 21 -3.53 4.29 16.68
CA LEU A 21 -4.36 3.50 15.80
C LEU A 21 -5.70 3.37 16.53
N ASP A 22 -6.61 4.31 16.30
CA ASP A 22 -8.00 4.13 16.63
C ASP A 22 -8.43 2.82 15.98
N GLU A 23 -9.42 2.15 16.59
CA GLU A 23 -9.73 0.76 16.24
C GLU A 23 -9.98 0.58 14.72
N GLU A 24 -10.54 1.62 14.08
CA GLU A 24 -10.82 1.69 12.65
C GLU A 24 -9.55 1.83 11.79
N LYS A 25 -8.70 2.85 11.98
CA LYS A 25 -7.46 3.00 11.19
C LYS A 25 -6.47 1.87 11.45
N GLY A 26 -6.46 1.33 12.67
CA GLY A 26 -5.74 0.12 13.00
C GLY A 26 -6.26 -1.09 12.22
N GLY A 27 -7.59 -1.19 12.05
CA GLY A 27 -8.24 -2.19 11.20
C GLY A 27 -7.79 -2.11 9.75
N ASP A 28 -7.85 -0.92 9.15
CA ASP A 28 -7.46 -0.69 7.75
C ASP A 28 -5.98 -1.02 7.51
N LEU A 29 -5.10 -0.56 8.40
CA LEU A 29 -3.68 -0.86 8.28
C LEU A 29 -3.37 -2.35 8.46
N ARG A 30 -4.13 -3.08 9.30
CA ARG A 30 -4.02 -4.54 9.39
C ARG A 30 -4.52 -5.22 8.11
N ALA A 31 -5.61 -4.73 7.52
CA ALA A 31 -6.13 -5.25 6.27
C ALA A 31 -5.12 -5.06 5.13
N ILE A 32 -4.52 -3.87 5.02
CA ILE A 32 -3.46 -3.56 4.05
C ILE A 32 -2.23 -4.44 4.31
N ALA A 33 -1.77 -4.56 5.57
CA ALA A 33 -0.63 -5.40 5.92
C ALA A 33 -0.86 -6.88 5.57
N ARG A 34 -2.07 -7.38 5.83
CA ARG A 34 -2.47 -8.74 5.45
C ARG A 34 -2.49 -8.90 3.93
N TRP A 35 -3.08 -7.96 3.20
CA TRP A 35 -3.13 -8.00 1.73
C TRP A 35 -1.73 -7.95 1.10
N LEU A 36 -0.82 -7.15 1.63
CA LEU A 36 0.57 -7.03 1.16
C LEU A 36 1.41 -8.29 1.44
N SER A 37 1.07 -9.05 2.47
CA SER A 37 1.78 -10.30 2.81
C SER A 37 1.30 -11.52 2.03
N GLN A 38 0.15 -11.45 1.35
CA GLN A 38 -0.31 -12.55 0.49
C GLN A 38 0.44 -12.60 -0.85
N PRO A 39 0.58 -13.78 -1.46
CA PRO A 39 0.98 -13.91 -2.86
C PRO A 39 0.09 -13.06 -3.76
N PHE A 40 0.67 -12.49 -4.82
CA PHE A 40 -0.05 -11.70 -5.82
C PHE A 40 0.23 -12.28 -7.20
N THR A 41 -0.83 -12.61 -7.92
CA THR A 41 -0.82 -13.40 -9.16
C THR A 41 -1.59 -12.71 -10.27
N VAL A 42 -1.52 -13.26 -11.49
CA VAL A 42 -2.30 -12.77 -12.63
C VAL A 42 -3.81 -12.86 -12.36
N LEU A 43 -4.28 -13.87 -11.61
CA LEU A 43 -5.70 -14.04 -11.30
C LEU A 43 -6.25 -12.86 -10.49
N ASP A 44 -5.42 -12.28 -9.61
CA ASP A 44 -5.79 -11.09 -8.83
C ASP A 44 -5.96 -9.84 -9.70
N VAL A 45 -5.39 -9.81 -10.92
CA VAL A 45 -5.53 -8.72 -11.88
C VAL A 45 -6.75 -8.92 -12.79
N VAL A 46 -7.01 -10.16 -13.19
CA VAL A 46 -8.09 -10.49 -14.13
C VAL A 46 -9.46 -10.48 -13.44
N ALA A 47 -9.52 -10.67 -12.12
CA ALA A 47 -10.77 -10.76 -11.37
C ALA A 47 -11.61 -9.46 -11.39
N ASP A 48 -10.99 -8.30 -11.60
CA ASP A 48 -11.67 -7.01 -11.47
C ASP A 48 -12.28 -6.49 -12.79
N MET A 49 -11.82 -6.97 -13.95
CA MET A 49 -12.37 -6.59 -15.25
C MET A 49 -11.93 -7.57 -16.35
N PRO A 50 -12.81 -7.98 -17.28
CA PRO A 50 -12.37 -8.73 -18.46
C PRO A 50 -11.33 -7.89 -19.22
N LEU A 51 -10.17 -8.49 -19.48
CA LEU A 51 -9.11 -7.84 -20.23
C LEU A 51 -9.43 -7.87 -21.73
N PRO A 52 -9.15 -6.80 -22.47
CA PRO A 52 -9.14 -6.83 -23.94
C PRO A 52 -8.22 -7.93 -24.48
N ASP A 53 -8.62 -8.56 -25.58
CA ASP A 53 -7.92 -9.71 -26.17
C ASP A 53 -6.48 -9.40 -26.63
N ASP A 54 -6.15 -8.12 -26.84
CA ASP A 54 -4.83 -7.63 -27.24
C ASP A 54 -3.89 -7.34 -26.07
N ILE A 55 -4.36 -7.45 -24.81
CA ILE A 55 -3.55 -7.18 -23.62
C ILE A 55 -3.06 -8.48 -23.00
N ASN A 56 -1.74 -8.64 -22.90
CA ASN A 56 -1.15 -9.72 -22.12
C ASN A 56 -1.34 -9.45 -20.61
N PRO A 57 -2.07 -10.29 -19.87
CA PRO A 57 -2.31 -10.10 -18.44
C PRO A 57 -1.02 -10.06 -17.61
N HIS A 58 0.04 -10.70 -18.09
CA HIS A 58 1.35 -10.69 -17.42
C HIS A 58 1.97 -9.28 -17.37
N ASP A 59 1.75 -8.46 -18.39
CA ASP A 59 2.28 -7.09 -18.44
C ASP A 59 1.58 -6.20 -17.42
N LEU A 60 0.28 -6.45 -17.19
CA LEU A 60 -0.51 -5.75 -16.20
C LEU A 60 -0.09 -6.08 -14.77
N VAL A 61 0.38 -7.30 -14.47
CA VAL A 61 0.85 -7.66 -13.12
C VAL A 61 2.04 -6.80 -12.67
N THR A 62 2.83 -6.27 -13.60
CA THR A 62 4.05 -5.53 -13.27
C THR A 62 3.76 -4.25 -12.49
N VAL A 63 2.70 -3.52 -12.85
CA VAL A 63 2.35 -2.23 -12.21
C VAL A 63 1.82 -2.40 -10.79
N PRO A 64 0.79 -3.24 -10.51
CA PRO A 64 0.33 -3.52 -9.15
C PRO A 64 1.42 -4.18 -8.30
N ARG A 65 2.24 -5.06 -8.87
CA ARG A 65 3.38 -5.65 -8.13
C ARG A 65 4.41 -4.61 -7.73
N ARG A 66 4.65 -3.60 -8.56
CA ARG A 66 5.48 -2.44 -8.19
C ARG A 66 4.80 -1.60 -7.11
N GLY A 67 3.53 -1.24 -7.28
CA GLY A 67 2.77 -0.46 -6.31
C GLY A 67 2.72 -1.12 -4.93
N ARG A 68 2.52 -2.44 -4.86
CA ARG A 68 2.58 -3.23 -3.61
C ARG A 68 3.93 -3.12 -2.91
N ARG A 69 5.03 -3.17 -3.66
CA ARG A 69 6.39 -3.01 -3.09
C ARG A 69 6.63 -1.60 -2.56
N GLU A 70 6.21 -0.59 -3.32
CA GLU A 70 6.34 0.82 -2.92
C GLU A 70 5.49 1.12 -1.68
N LEU A 71 4.26 0.60 -1.64
CA LEU A 71 3.37 0.75 -0.48
C LEU A 71 3.92 0.04 0.77
N ALA A 72 4.47 -1.17 0.61
CA ALA A 72 5.15 -1.87 1.70
C ALA A 72 6.33 -1.07 2.24
N ALA A 73 7.16 -0.51 1.37
CA ALA A 73 8.28 0.34 1.76
C ALA A 73 7.83 1.62 2.47
N LEU A 74 6.73 2.23 2.02
CA LEU A 74 6.14 3.40 2.67
C LEU A 74 5.70 3.07 4.09
N ILE A 75 5.00 1.96 4.29
CA ILE A 75 4.55 1.50 5.63
C ILE A 75 5.75 1.26 6.55
N GLU A 76 6.79 0.57 6.07
CA GLU A 76 8.02 0.32 6.82
C GLU A 76 8.76 1.61 7.20
N HIS A 77 8.76 2.61 6.32
CA HIS A 77 9.42 3.90 6.57
C HIS A 77 8.61 4.81 7.49
N SER A 78 7.28 4.74 7.39
CA SER A 78 6.36 5.68 8.02
C SER A 78 5.96 5.28 9.43
N LEU A 79 5.93 3.97 9.74
CA LEU A 79 5.47 3.47 11.03
C LEU A 79 6.63 3.15 11.98
N PRO A 80 6.52 3.52 13.27
CA PRO A 80 7.43 3.03 14.30
C PRO A 80 7.46 1.50 14.37
N ALA A 81 8.59 0.93 14.78
CA ALA A 81 8.74 -0.53 14.92
C ALA A 81 7.70 -1.18 15.85
N ALA A 82 7.24 -0.46 16.87
CA ALA A 82 6.17 -0.93 17.76
C ALA A 82 4.83 -1.11 17.01
N SER A 83 4.48 -0.15 16.15
CA SER A 83 3.27 -0.20 15.32
C SER A 83 3.37 -1.31 14.27
N LEU A 84 4.52 -1.47 13.61
CA LEU A 84 4.73 -2.58 12.68
C LEU A 84 4.53 -3.95 13.34
N ARG A 85 5.02 -4.13 14.58
CA ARG A 85 4.79 -5.35 15.36
C ARG A 85 3.30 -5.55 15.68
N ALA A 86 2.59 -4.50 16.08
CA ALA A 86 1.16 -4.56 16.38
C ALA A 86 0.30 -4.90 15.14
N LEU A 87 0.80 -4.60 13.94
CA LEU A 87 0.18 -4.99 12.67
C LEU A 87 0.54 -6.43 12.23
N GLY A 88 1.39 -7.14 12.98
CA GLY A 88 1.90 -8.46 12.59
C GLY A 88 2.83 -8.42 11.37
N TRP A 89 3.46 -7.27 11.10
CA TRP A 89 4.35 -7.08 9.96
C TRP A 89 5.63 -7.92 10.11
N VAL A 90 5.83 -8.88 9.21
CA VAL A 90 7.07 -9.66 9.11
C VAL A 90 7.86 -9.12 7.92
N ARG A 91 9.09 -8.62 8.15
CA ARG A 91 9.95 -8.10 7.07
C ARG A 91 10.07 -9.16 5.97
N SER A 92 9.50 -8.86 4.81
CA SER A 92 9.73 -9.68 3.62
C SER A 92 11.21 -9.55 3.27
N ARG A 93 11.97 -10.66 3.37
CA ARG A 93 13.37 -10.66 2.94
C ARG A 93 13.38 -10.33 1.45
N ARG A 94 14.02 -9.22 1.06
CA ARG A 94 14.29 -8.92 -0.33
C ARG A 94 15.14 -10.07 -0.90
N THR A 95 14.52 -10.98 -1.65
CA THR A 95 15.27 -11.83 -2.57
C THR A 95 15.59 -10.96 -3.78
N HIS A 96 16.88 -10.67 -3.93
CA HIS A 96 17.48 -9.94 -5.04
C HIS A 96 17.37 -10.72 -6.36
#